data_AF-A0A524PU22-F1
#
_entry.id   AF-A0A524PU22-F1
#
_cell.length_a   1.000
_cell.length_b   1.000
_cell.length_c   1.000
_cell.angle_alpha   90.00
_cell.angle_beta   90.00
_cell.angle_gamma   90.00
#
_symmetry.space_group_name_H-M   'P 1'
#
loop_
_entity.id
_entity.type
_entity.pdbx_description
1 polymer ?
#
loop_
_entity_poly.entity_id
_entity_poly.type
_entity_poly.pdbx_seq_one_letter_code
_entity_poly.pdbx_strand_id
1 'polypeptide(L)'
;MARNRKKKGNDQKSWFIAPKRALSAALIISIITAFLLGCVQTRVRATGLEPNSKVMPAGEYRVLGEAEGESSSFNLLWVFPVTPRISYESAVNDAIARLGGDNLIDVRTWIERQIWFVGMVEILRVRGKVIVYGDSIPLQDNREMTEGGK
;
A
#
# COMPACT_ATOMS: atom_id res chain seq x y z
N MET A 1 21.32 -45.97 -65.44
CA MET A 1 20.13 -45.70 -64.59
C MET A 1 19.96 -46.92 -63.67
N ALA A 2 19.80 -46.87 -62.36
CA ALA A 2 19.28 -45.84 -61.48
C ALA A 2 19.96 -45.90 -60.09
N ARG A 3 20.18 -44.71 -59.49
CA ARG A 3 20.58 -44.54 -58.08
C ARG A 3 19.41 -44.89 -57.17
N ASN A 4 19.60 -45.76 -56.18
CA ASN A 4 18.63 -45.90 -55.10
C ASN A 4 19.13 -45.23 -53.82
N ARG A 5 18.25 -44.40 -53.26
CA ARG A 5 18.51 -43.35 -52.28
C ARG A 5 18.13 -43.82 -50.86
N LYS A 6 18.78 -43.18 -49.88
CA LYS A 6 18.37 -42.98 -48.48
C LYS A 6 18.50 -44.17 -47.51
N LYS A 7 19.65 -44.24 -46.86
CA LYS A 7 19.70 -44.44 -45.41
C LYS A 7 19.45 -43.08 -44.74
N LYS A 8 18.31 -42.89 -44.09
CA LYS A 8 18.18 -41.91 -42.99
C LYS A 8 18.11 -42.71 -41.70
N GLY A 9 19.26 -42.78 -41.05
CA GLY A 9 19.41 -43.32 -39.70
C GLY A 9 18.55 -42.52 -38.72
N ASN A 10 17.93 -43.30 -37.86
CA ASN A 10 17.02 -42.95 -36.79
C ASN A 10 17.75 -42.19 -35.65
N ASP A 11 17.86 -40.87 -35.76
CA ASP A 11 18.36 -39.98 -34.68
C ASP A 11 17.18 -39.33 -33.92
N GLN A 12 16.29 -40.17 -33.38
CA GLN A 12 15.21 -39.74 -32.48
C GLN A 12 15.28 -40.52 -31.16
N LYS A 13 16.47 -40.63 -30.58
CA LYS A 13 16.70 -41.30 -29.30
C LYS A 13 17.59 -40.45 -28.37
N SER A 14 17.06 -39.33 -27.90
CA SER A 14 17.64 -38.64 -26.73
C SER A 14 16.63 -38.03 -25.76
N TRP A 15 15.31 -38.20 -25.98
CA TRP A 15 14.27 -37.57 -25.14
C TRP A 15 13.64 -38.50 -24.08
N PHE A 16 14.34 -39.55 -23.67
CA PHE A 16 13.83 -40.51 -22.68
C PHE A 16 14.91 -40.94 -21.69
N ILE A 17 15.43 -40.03 -20.87
CA ILE A 17 16.21 -40.41 -19.69
C ILE A 17 15.70 -39.65 -18.45
N ALA A 18 15.15 -40.46 -17.53
CA ALA A 18 14.86 -40.23 -16.12
C ALA A 18 13.53 -39.54 -15.71
N PRO A 19 12.40 -40.28 -15.70
CA PRO A 19 11.15 -39.81 -15.06
C PRO A 19 11.31 -39.53 -13.56
N LYS A 20 12.29 -40.15 -12.88
CA LYS A 20 12.56 -39.96 -11.44
C LYS A 20 13.22 -38.61 -11.09
N ARG A 21 13.93 -37.98 -12.03
CA ARG A 21 14.58 -36.66 -11.83
C ARG A 21 13.65 -35.50 -12.20
N ALA A 22 12.76 -35.73 -13.17
CA ALA A 22 11.73 -34.77 -13.54
C ALA A 22 10.64 -34.64 -12.46
N LEU A 23 10.25 -35.75 -11.82
CA LEU A 23 9.27 -35.74 -10.73
C LEU A 23 9.79 -35.01 -9.47
N SER A 24 11.06 -35.21 -9.12
CA SER A 24 11.69 -34.49 -8.01
C SER A 24 11.92 -33.01 -8.32
N ALA A 25 12.29 -32.66 -9.55
CA ALA A 25 12.39 -31.26 -9.98
C ALA A 25 11.01 -30.55 -9.93
N ALA A 26 9.94 -31.20 -10.38
CA ALA A 26 8.59 -30.64 -10.33
C ALA A 26 8.09 -30.42 -8.88
N LEU A 27 8.45 -31.33 -7.96
CA LEU A 27 8.10 -31.22 -6.55
C LEU A 27 8.88 -30.10 -5.85
N ILE A 28 10.17 -29.94 -6.19
CA ILE A 28 10.99 -28.81 -5.71
C ILE A 28 10.45 -27.48 -6.25
N ILE A 29 10.09 -27.40 -7.53
CA ILE A 29 9.49 -26.20 -8.13
C ILE A 29 8.16 -25.87 -7.46
N SER A 30 7.29 -26.87 -7.23
CA SER A 30 6.02 -26.67 -6.52
C SER A 30 6.20 -26.15 -5.09
N ILE A 31 7.20 -26.67 -4.35
CA ILE A 31 7.55 -26.17 -3.02
C ILE A 31 8.08 -24.73 -3.10
N ILE A 32 8.97 -24.42 -4.05
CA ILE A 32 9.49 -23.05 -4.25
C ILE A 32 8.34 -22.09 -4.61
N THR A 33 7.42 -22.49 -5.48
CA THR A 33 6.24 -21.69 -5.85
C THR A 33 5.33 -21.46 -4.65
N ALA A 34 5.09 -22.47 -3.81
CA ALA A 34 4.33 -22.32 -2.57
C ALA A 34 5.02 -21.39 -1.56
N PHE A 35 6.36 -21.41 -1.49
CA PHE A 35 7.15 -20.49 -0.67
C PHE A 35 7.13 -19.04 -1.19
N LEU A 36 7.15 -18.85 -2.51
CA LEU A 36 7.15 -17.52 -3.14
C LEU A 36 5.77 -16.85 -3.11
N LEU A 37 4.68 -17.62 -3.18
CA LEU A 37 3.31 -17.11 -3.12
C LEU A 37 2.71 -17.13 -1.71
N GLY A 38 3.40 -17.74 -0.74
CA GLY A 38 2.94 -17.87 0.63
C GLY A 38 3.00 -16.55 1.39
N CYS A 39 1.90 -15.81 1.42
CA CYS A 39 1.66 -14.87 2.50
C CYS A 39 1.48 -15.70 3.78
N VAL A 40 2.50 -15.71 4.63
CA VAL A 40 2.58 -16.62 5.79
C VAL A 40 1.55 -16.22 6.83
N GLN A 41 1.38 -14.91 7.04
CA GLN A 41 0.45 -14.41 8.04
C GLN A 41 0.12 -12.93 7.81
N THR A 42 -1.17 -12.62 7.80
CA THR A 42 -1.66 -11.24 7.93
C THR A 42 -2.22 -11.06 9.34
N ARG A 43 -1.77 -10.02 10.04
CA ARG A 43 -2.32 -9.60 11.33
C ARG A 43 -2.85 -8.19 11.20
N VAL A 44 -4.12 -8.00 11.51
CA VAL A 44 -4.74 -6.68 11.61
C VAL A 44 -4.95 -6.37 13.08
N ARG A 45 -4.44 -5.23 13.55
CA ARG A 45 -4.60 -4.76 14.92
C ARG A 45 -5.21 -3.36 14.89
N ALA A 46 -6.35 -3.18 15.55
CA ALA A 46 -6.85 -1.85 15.85
C ALA A 46 -5.97 -1.23 16.94
N THR A 47 -5.37 -0.08 16.67
CA THR A 47 -4.34 0.51 17.54
C THR A 47 -4.95 1.54 18.49
N GLY A 48 -5.96 2.29 18.03
CA GLY A 48 -6.67 3.24 18.87
C GLY A 48 -7.80 3.97 18.16
N LEU A 49 -8.72 4.49 18.97
CA LEU A 49 -9.68 5.51 18.58
C LEU A 49 -9.23 6.80 19.25
N GLU A 50 -8.80 7.78 18.46
CA GLU A 50 -8.43 9.10 18.95
C GLU A 50 -9.49 10.10 18.49
N PRO A 51 -10.05 10.91 19.41
CA PRO A 51 -11.11 11.85 19.05
C PRO A 51 -10.62 12.91 18.05
N ASN A 52 -9.31 13.20 18.04
CA ASN A 52 -8.71 14.27 17.27
C ASN A 52 -7.20 14.04 17.05
N SER A 53 -6.68 14.34 15.86
CA SER A 53 -5.25 14.12 15.52
C SER A 53 -4.31 15.25 15.98
N LYS A 54 -4.80 16.49 16.10
CA LYS A 54 -4.05 17.67 16.58
C LYS A 54 -4.92 18.56 17.45
N VAL A 55 -4.34 19.26 18.43
CA VAL A 55 -5.07 20.17 19.34
C VAL A 55 -6.01 21.08 18.54
N MET A 56 -7.31 21.01 18.84
CA MET A 56 -8.33 21.83 18.19
C MET A 56 -8.41 23.20 18.87
N PRO A 57 -8.36 24.32 18.11
CA PRO A 57 -8.79 25.62 18.61
C PRO A 57 -10.28 25.58 18.96
N ALA A 58 -10.67 26.34 19.99
CA ALA A 58 -12.07 26.51 20.35
C ALA A 58 -12.74 27.44 19.33
N GLY A 59 -13.38 26.86 18.31
CA GLY A 59 -14.02 27.61 17.22
C GLY A 59 -14.97 26.75 16.41
N GLU A 60 -15.74 27.39 15.52
CA GLU A 60 -16.59 26.69 14.57
C GLU A 60 -15.75 26.01 13.49
N TYR A 61 -16.13 24.78 13.15
CA TYR A 61 -15.47 24.00 12.11
C TYR A 61 -16.50 23.45 11.14
N ARG A 62 -16.10 23.34 9.87
CA ARG A 62 -16.88 22.71 8.81
C ARG A 62 -16.27 21.35 8.48
N VAL A 63 -17.10 20.32 8.50
CA VAL A 63 -16.70 18.98 8.05
C VAL A 63 -16.70 18.96 6.51
N LEU A 64 -15.56 18.66 5.91
CA LEU A 64 -15.43 18.54 4.45
C LEU A 64 -15.81 17.15 3.95
N GLY A 65 -15.55 16.11 4.74
CA GLY A 65 -15.82 14.72 4.38
C GLY A 65 -14.94 13.73 5.12
N GLU A 66 -15.09 12.45 4.81
CA GLU A 66 -14.21 11.39 5.32
C GLU A 66 -12.99 11.24 4.41
N ALA A 67 -11.79 11.19 5.01
CA ALA A 67 -10.55 10.89 4.31
C ALA A 67 -9.81 9.73 4.97
N GLU A 68 -9.06 9.02 4.13
CA GLU A 68 -8.18 7.94 4.53
C GLU A 68 -6.76 8.27 4.09
N GLY A 69 -5.80 8.08 4.99
CA GLY A 69 -4.37 8.19 4.73
C GLY A 69 -3.66 6.92 5.16
N GLU A 70 -2.57 6.61 4.45
CA GLU A 70 -1.81 5.38 4.65
C GLU A 70 -0.31 5.69 4.73
N SER A 71 0.39 5.01 5.64
CA SER A 71 1.85 4.99 5.71
C SER A 71 2.31 3.54 5.79
N SER A 72 3.13 3.10 4.83
CA SER A 72 3.63 1.73 4.77
C SER A 72 5.16 1.67 4.91
N SER A 73 5.63 0.60 5.53
CA SER A 73 7.05 0.29 5.72
C SER A 73 7.33 -1.15 5.32
N PHE A 74 8.38 -1.34 4.52
CA PHE A 74 8.87 -2.64 4.09
C PHE A 74 10.24 -2.95 4.71
N ASN A 75 10.30 -4.09 5.38
CA ASN A 75 11.52 -4.66 5.95
C ASN A 75 11.91 -5.91 5.15
N LEU A 76 12.98 -5.79 4.36
CA LEU A 76 13.55 -6.89 3.60
C LEU A 76 14.27 -7.87 4.53
N LEU A 77 14.10 -9.17 4.28
CA LEU A 77 14.65 -10.23 5.13
C LEU A 77 14.37 -10.00 6.63
N TRP A 78 13.21 -9.41 6.94
CA TRP A 78 12.72 -9.20 8.31
C TRP A 78 13.52 -8.20 9.17
N VAL A 79 14.68 -7.75 8.72
CA VAL A 79 15.64 -6.95 9.52
C VAL A 79 16.06 -5.66 8.82
N PHE A 80 16.11 -5.64 7.48
CA PHE A 80 16.63 -4.50 6.74
C PHE A 80 15.49 -3.56 6.30
N PRO A 81 15.32 -2.38 6.93
CA PRO A 81 14.33 -1.41 6.47
C PRO A 81 14.80 -0.82 5.14
N VAL A 82 14.02 -1.06 4.08
CA VAL A 82 14.29 -0.49 2.75
C VAL A 82 13.52 0.82 2.55
N THR A 83 12.46 1.02 3.33
CA THR A 83 11.65 2.23 3.36
C THR A 83 11.72 2.91 4.72
N PRO A 84 11.42 4.22 4.80
CA PRO A 84 11.24 4.91 6.08
C PRO A 84 10.21 4.20 6.96
N ARG A 85 10.40 4.32 8.28
CA ARG A 85 9.53 3.74 9.29
C ARG A 85 8.12 4.30 9.18
N ILE A 86 7.12 3.49 9.56
CA ILE A 86 5.74 3.94 9.66
C ILE A 86 5.64 5.20 10.53
N SER A 87 4.95 6.21 10.03
CA SER A 87 4.75 7.48 10.73
C SER A 87 3.27 7.82 10.75
N TYR A 88 2.72 7.96 11.96
CA TYR A 88 1.34 8.40 12.17
C TYR A 88 1.12 9.79 11.57
N GLU A 89 2.05 10.71 11.79
CA GLU A 89 1.96 12.07 11.25
C GLU A 89 1.95 12.08 9.72
N SER A 90 2.73 11.22 9.08
CA SER A 90 2.71 11.08 7.62
C SER A 90 1.37 10.56 7.11
N ALA A 91 0.76 9.59 7.79
CA ALA A 91 -0.55 9.06 7.41
C ALA A 91 -1.68 10.09 7.62
N VAL A 92 -1.62 10.86 8.71
CA VAL A 92 -2.57 11.95 8.97
C VAL A 92 -2.43 13.06 7.94
N ASN A 93 -1.20 13.47 7.62
CA ASN A 93 -0.95 14.51 6.61
C ASN A 93 -1.42 14.07 5.22
N ASP A 94 -1.24 12.79 4.84
CA ASP A 94 -1.78 12.24 3.59
C ASP A 94 -3.32 12.29 3.57
N ALA A 95 -3.97 11.94 4.69
CA ALA A 95 -5.43 12.01 4.81
C ALA A 95 -5.95 13.47 4.67
N ILE A 96 -5.30 14.41 5.35
CA ILE A 96 -5.67 15.84 5.34
C ILE A 96 -5.45 16.43 3.94
N ALA A 97 -4.31 16.13 3.30
CA ALA A 97 -3.95 16.65 1.99
C ALA A 97 -4.94 16.24 0.88
N ARG A 98 -5.58 15.06 0.98
CA ARG A 98 -6.56 14.59 0.00
C ARG A 98 -7.81 15.45 -0.09
N LEU A 99 -8.27 16.01 1.03
CA LEU A 99 -9.43 16.90 1.08
C LEU A 99 -9.05 18.38 1.26
N GLY A 100 -7.75 18.68 1.40
CA GLY A 100 -7.26 20.05 1.60
C GLY A 100 -7.76 20.69 2.89
N GLY A 101 -7.93 19.91 3.96
CA GLY A 101 -8.39 20.43 5.24
C GLY A 101 -7.27 20.87 6.18
N ASP A 102 -7.64 21.26 7.40
CA ASP A 102 -6.70 21.71 8.43
C ASP A 102 -6.46 20.65 9.52
N ASN A 103 -7.48 19.82 9.81
CA ASN A 103 -7.39 18.83 10.88
C ASN A 103 -8.26 17.59 10.61
N LEU A 104 -8.03 16.53 11.39
CA LEU A 104 -8.74 15.24 11.29
C LEU A 104 -9.37 14.86 12.64
N ILE A 105 -10.68 14.61 12.65
CA ILE A 105 -11.46 14.18 13.84
C ILE A 105 -12.00 12.76 13.67
N ASP A 106 -12.42 12.13 14.78
CA ASP A 106 -12.93 10.74 14.80
C ASP A 106 -11.93 9.77 14.15
N VAL A 107 -10.69 9.85 14.61
CA VAL A 107 -9.56 9.17 14.00
C VAL A 107 -9.55 7.71 14.41
N ARG A 108 -9.69 6.83 13.42
CA ARG A 108 -9.58 5.38 13.56
C ARG A 108 -8.27 4.92 12.99
N THR A 109 -7.45 4.28 13.83
CA THR A 109 -6.15 3.76 13.41
C THR A 109 -6.14 2.23 13.46
N TRP A 110 -5.64 1.61 12.40
CA TRP A 110 -5.35 0.19 12.42
C TRP A 110 -4.03 -0.09 11.69
N ILE A 111 -3.32 -1.09 12.20
CA ILE A 111 -2.05 -1.55 11.68
C ILE A 111 -2.26 -2.92 11.05
N GLU A 112 -1.90 -3.03 9.79
CA GLU A 112 -1.87 -4.29 9.04
C GLU A 112 -0.42 -4.73 8.89
N ARG A 113 -0.08 -5.87 9.49
CA ARG A 113 1.24 -6.47 9.36
C ARG A 113 1.13 -7.70 8.49
N GLN A 114 1.76 -7.64 7.32
CA GLN A 114 1.82 -8.74 6.36
C GLN A 114 3.20 -9.36 6.40
N ILE A 115 3.24 -10.66 6.62
CA ILE A 115 4.45 -11.43 6.77
C ILE A 115 4.65 -12.26 5.50
N TRP A 116 5.71 -11.97 4.76
CA TRP A 116 6.12 -12.68 3.56
C TRP A 116 7.45 -13.39 3.80
N PHE A 117 7.72 -14.43 3.01
CA PHE A 117 9.01 -15.11 3.10
C PHE A 117 10.19 -14.18 2.76
N VAL A 118 9.99 -13.27 1.80
CA VAL A 118 10.97 -12.27 1.35
C VAL A 118 11.17 -11.15 2.38
N GLY A 119 10.19 -10.90 3.25
CA GLY A 119 10.25 -9.81 4.22
C GLY A 119 8.92 -9.50 4.88
N MET A 120 8.88 -8.41 5.64
CA MET A 120 7.69 -7.98 6.37
C MET A 120 7.24 -6.62 5.86
N VAL A 121 5.95 -6.50 5.59
CA VAL A 121 5.30 -5.22 5.29
C VAL A 121 4.46 -4.84 6.50
N GLU A 122 4.60 -3.60 6.95
CA GLU A 122 3.76 -3.00 7.97
C GLU A 122 3.04 -1.79 7.36
N ILE A 123 1.72 -1.76 7.44
CA ILE A 123 0.88 -0.74 6.85
C ILE A 123 0.06 -0.12 7.99
N LEU A 124 0.27 1.17 8.22
CA LEU A 124 -0.53 1.97 9.13
C LEU A 124 -1.60 2.70 8.31
N ARG A 125 -2.86 2.43 8.62
CA ARG A 125 -3.99 3.14 8.03
C ARG A 125 -4.67 4.02 9.06
N VAL A 126 -5.05 5.20 8.60
CA VAL A 126 -5.72 6.22 9.40
C VAL A 126 -6.95 6.66 8.62
N ARG A 127 -8.14 6.52 9.22
CA ARG A 127 -9.38 7.12 8.72
C ARG A 127 -9.87 8.16 9.69
N GLY A 128 -10.43 9.23 9.17
CA GLY A 128 -11.14 10.21 9.98
C GLY A 128 -11.92 11.20 9.12
N LYS A 129 -12.64 12.10 9.79
CA LYS A 129 -13.35 13.19 9.15
C LYS A 129 -12.45 14.40 9.09
N VAL A 130 -12.27 14.94 7.89
CA VAL A 130 -11.47 16.15 7.69
C VAL A 130 -12.31 17.36 8.01
N ILE A 131 -11.75 18.27 8.81
CA ILE A 131 -12.36 19.52 9.19
C ILE A 131 -11.50 20.70 8.72
N VAL A 132 -12.18 21.80 8.41
CA VAL A 132 -11.60 23.11 8.14
C VAL A 132 -12.16 24.08 9.16
N TYR A 133 -11.29 24.93 9.68
CA TYR A 133 -11.71 25.96 10.64
C TYR A 133 -12.33 27.15 9.90
N GLY A 134 -13.33 27.80 10.50
CA GLY A 134 -13.91 29.00 9.90
C GLY A 134 -12.89 30.11 9.63
N ASP A 135 -11.84 30.19 10.45
CA ASP A 135 -10.79 31.21 10.38
C ASP A 135 -9.86 31.06 9.15
N SER A 136 -9.84 29.89 8.50
CA SER A 136 -9.08 29.63 7.26
C SER A 136 -9.92 29.78 5.99
N ILE A 137 -11.21 30.08 6.12
CA ILE A 137 -12.05 30.46 4.98
C ILE A 137 -11.70 31.90 4.61
N PRO A 138 -11.17 32.19 3.41
CA PRO A 138 -10.97 33.57 3.00
C PRO A 138 -12.34 34.24 2.97
N LEU A 139 -12.54 35.19 3.88
CA LEU A 139 -13.59 36.19 3.75
C LEU A 139 -13.41 36.81 2.36
N GLN A 140 -14.30 36.52 1.41
CA GLN A 140 -14.38 37.36 0.22
C GLN A 140 -14.68 38.77 0.71
N ASP A 141 -13.65 39.61 0.73
CA ASP A 141 -13.74 41.02 1.03
C ASP A 141 -14.52 41.67 -0.12
N ASN A 142 -15.83 41.79 0.05
CA ASN A 142 -16.75 42.40 -0.91
C ASN A 142 -16.55 43.93 -1.04
N ARG A 143 -15.31 44.43 -0.96
CA ARG A 143 -14.94 45.86 -1.02
C ARG A 143 -14.51 46.31 -2.43
N GLU A 144 -15.10 45.77 -3.48
CA GLU A 144 -14.96 46.32 -4.84
C GLU A 144 -16.33 46.63 -5.47
N MET A 145 -17.18 47.44 -4.81
CA MET A 145 -18.39 48.00 -5.46
C MET A 145 -18.78 49.43 -5.04
N THR A 146 -17.86 50.26 -4.53
CA THR A 146 -18.18 51.67 -4.20
C THR A 146 -17.13 52.72 -4.61
N GLU A 147 -16.34 52.48 -5.66
CA GLU A 147 -15.61 53.58 -6.33
C GLU A 147 -16.03 53.67 -7.80
N GLY A 148 -17.26 54.17 -7.99
CA GLY A 148 -17.84 54.49 -9.28
C GLY A 148 -18.93 55.52 -9.09
N GLY A 149 -18.57 56.71 -8.62
CA GLY A 149 -19.57 57.75 -8.38
C GLY A 149 -19.03 58.99 -7.69
N LYS A 150 -18.21 59.77 -8.40
CA LYS A 150 -18.41 61.21 -8.60
C LYS A 150 -17.40 61.79 -9.59
#